data_AF-A0A259NY30-F1
#
_entry.id   AF-A0A259NY30-F1
#
_cell.length_a   1.000
_cell.length_b   1.000
_cell.length_c   1.000
_cell.angle_alpha   90.00
_cell.angle_beta   90.00
_cell.angle_gamma   90.00
#
_symmetry.space_group_name_H-M   'P 1'
#
loop_
_entity.id
_entity.type
_entity.pdbx_description
1 polymer ?
#
loop_
_entity_poly.entity_id
_entity_poly.type
_entity_poly.pdbx_seq_one_letter_code
_entity_poly.pdbx_strand_id
1 'polypeptide(L)'
;TSLRMCYNSARLSEDLDFNGGHNFKPADFDGLEADIQNYVQNKYETEVWVNKPAADNQGDTVSWKISIVKEANRPDLPRQKMHIDVCAIPSFDIEKRPLLNHYNIVVPTEGILVPVQSLQETLADKFIAVAYRARRIKPRDIWDIVWIKQRGIALSKELVEKKLAARNKHKDDFRTALELQIKKLQQDDEVRADFNMEMSRFIPRQIKERTVDNPEY
;
A
#
# COMPACT_ATOMS: atom_id res chain seq x y z
N THR A 1 2.07 -2.57 1.88
CA THR A 1 2.26 -3.80 2.69
C THR A 1 3.54 -3.88 3.53
N SER A 2 4.63 -3.24 3.12
CA SER A 2 5.91 -3.19 3.88
C SER A 2 5.73 -2.78 5.35
N LEU A 3 4.89 -1.79 5.66
CA LEU A 3 4.60 -1.36 7.03
C LEU A 3 4.16 -2.53 7.93
N ARG A 4 3.30 -3.44 7.45
CA ARG A 4 2.87 -4.62 8.22
C ARG A 4 3.94 -5.69 8.26
N MET A 5 4.46 -6.07 7.08
CA MET A 5 5.34 -7.23 6.95
C MET A 5 6.76 -7.00 7.45
N CYS A 6 7.23 -5.75 7.51
CA CYS A 6 8.62 -5.42 7.85
C CYS A 6 8.75 -4.49 9.08
N TYR A 7 7.73 -3.68 9.36
CA TYR A 7 7.73 -2.72 10.47
C TYR A 7 6.67 -3.02 11.54
N ASN A 8 5.99 -4.17 11.45
CA ASN A 8 5.01 -4.64 12.41
C ASN A 8 3.79 -3.70 12.59
N SER A 9 3.34 -3.04 11.53
CA SER A 9 2.07 -2.31 11.54
C SER A 9 0.89 -3.27 11.68
N ALA A 10 -0.08 -2.86 12.50
CA ALA A 10 -1.13 -3.75 12.93
C ALA A 10 -2.28 -3.91 11.93
N ARG A 11 -2.48 -2.93 11.03
CA ARG A 11 -3.57 -3.03 10.04
C ARG A 11 -3.22 -4.05 8.95
N LEU A 12 -4.20 -4.85 8.55
CA LEU A 12 -4.12 -5.70 7.38
C LEU A 12 -3.85 -4.88 6.11
N SER A 13 -3.19 -5.52 5.15
CA SER A 13 -2.86 -4.94 3.85
C SER A 13 -2.87 -6.05 2.81
N GLU A 14 -3.62 -5.85 1.74
CA GLU A 14 -3.88 -6.87 0.72
C GLU A 14 -2.98 -6.70 -0.52
N ASP A 15 -2.72 -5.45 -0.91
CA ASP A 15 -1.96 -5.10 -2.12
C ASP A 15 -0.44 -5.18 -1.89
N LEU A 16 0.35 -5.54 -2.90
CA LEU A 16 1.80 -5.44 -2.88
C LEU A 16 2.25 -4.28 -3.77
N ASP A 17 3.06 -3.38 -3.23
CA ASP A 17 3.54 -2.19 -3.92
C ASP A 17 5.08 -2.24 -4.03
N PHE A 18 5.60 -2.01 -5.24
CA PHE A 18 7.04 -2.01 -5.54
C PHE A 18 7.45 -0.75 -6.31
N ASN A 19 8.73 -0.41 -6.22
CA ASN A 19 9.37 0.67 -6.98
C ASN A 19 10.36 0.06 -7.97
N GLY A 20 10.10 0.20 -9.27
CA GLY A 20 10.94 -0.32 -10.34
C GLY A 20 12.06 0.63 -10.79
N GLY A 21 12.03 1.90 -10.37
CA GLY A 21 12.96 2.93 -10.86
C GLY A 21 12.56 3.53 -12.20
N HIS A 22 13.26 4.58 -12.63
CA HIS A 22 12.90 5.35 -13.84
C HIS A 22 13.01 4.56 -15.15
N ASN A 23 13.86 3.52 -15.17
CA ASN A 23 14.06 2.69 -16.36
C ASN A 23 13.13 1.49 -16.42
N PHE A 24 12.24 1.34 -15.43
CA PHE A 24 11.30 0.24 -15.36
C PHE A 24 10.38 0.22 -16.57
N LYS A 25 10.31 -0.93 -17.23
CA LYS A 25 9.34 -1.18 -18.30
C LYS A 25 8.45 -2.35 -17.90
N PRO A 26 7.14 -2.28 -18.18
CA PRO A 26 6.22 -3.39 -17.89
C PRO A 26 6.65 -4.69 -18.59
N ALA A 27 7.24 -4.56 -19.79
CA ALA A 27 7.78 -5.67 -20.56
C ALA A 27 8.94 -6.41 -19.86
N ASP A 28 9.61 -5.77 -18.89
CA ASP A 28 10.63 -6.43 -18.06
C ASP A 28 10.02 -7.55 -17.19
N PHE A 29 8.68 -7.58 -17.04
CA PHE A 29 7.91 -8.60 -16.34
C PHE A 29 6.97 -9.39 -17.29
N ASP A 30 7.28 -9.48 -18.58
CA ASP A 30 6.50 -10.32 -19.50
C ASP A 30 6.49 -11.79 -19.01
N GLY A 31 5.28 -12.35 -18.89
CA GLY A 31 5.08 -13.72 -18.38
C GLY A 31 4.86 -13.81 -16.87
N LEU A 32 5.05 -12.71 -16.12
CA LEU A 32 4.84 -12.68 -14.66
C LEU A 32 3.42 -13.11 -14.28
N GLU A 33 2.41 -12.80 -15.09
CA GLU A 33 1.04 -13.24 -14.85
C GLU A 33 0.90 -14.76 -14.83
N ALA A 34 1.58 -15.45 -15.75
CA ALA A 34 1.55 -16.90 -15.85
C ALA A 34 2.34 -17.53 -14.69
N ASP A 35 3.50 -16.97 -14.35
CA ASP A 35 4.32 -17.46 -13.24
C ASP A 35 3.61 -17.34 -11.90
N ILE A 36 3.00 -16.18 -11.60
CA ILE A 36 2.21 -15.98 -10.38
C ILE A 36 1.03 -16.96 -10.36
N GLN A 37 0.28 -17.04 -11.46
CA GLN A 37 -0.90 -17.89 -11.54
C GLN A 37 -0.53 -19.35 -11.27
N ASN A 38 0.45 -19.88 -12.00
CA ASN A 38 0.92 -21.26 -11.86
C ASN A 38 1.45 -21.54 -10.45
N TYR A 39 2.26 -20.64 -9.89
CA TYR A 39 2.84 -20.82 -8.56
C TYR A 39 1.75 -20.86 -7.48
N VAL A 40 0.83 -19.89 -7.47
CA VAL A 40 -0.19 -19.78 -6.42
C VAL A 40 -1.22 -20.91 -6.55
N GLN A 41 -1.63 -21.27 -7.79
CA GLN A 41 -2.52 -22.40 -8.02
C GLN A 41 -1.92 -23.72 -7.52
N ASN A 42 -0.66 -24.01 -7.87
CA ASN A 42 -0.03 -25.27 -7.48
C ASN A 42 0.25 -25.33 -5.98
N LYS A 43 0.61 -24.20 -5.36
CA LYS A 43 0.95 -24.15 -3.93
C LYS A 43 -0.27 -24.33 -3.02
N TYR A 44 -1.41 -23.77 -3.41
CA TYR A 44 -2.61 -23.74 -2.57
C TYR A 44 -3.78 -24.57 -3.11
N GLU A 45 -3.57 -25.28 -4.24
CA GLU A 45 -4.56 -26.15 -4.89
C GLU A 45 -5.92 -25.44 -5.09
N THR A 46 -5.87 -24.15 -5.44
CA THR A 46 -7.05 -23.30 -5.63
C THR A 46 -6.99 -22.57 -6.97
N GLU A 47 -8.14 -22.26 -7.54
CA GLU A 47 -8.21 -21.50 -8.79
C GLU A 47 -7.79 -20.04 -8.57
N VAL A 48 -6.91 -19.56 -9.45
CA VAL A 48 -6.38 -18.20 -9.44
C VAL A 48 -6.41 -17.65 -10.86
N TRP A 49 -6.77 -16.38 -11.00
CA TRP A 49 -6.65 -15.65 -12.26
C TRP A 49 -5.75 -14.45 -12.05
N VAL A 50 -4.78 -14.27 -12.94
CA VAL A 50 -3.89 -13.11 -12.94
C VAL A 50 -4.05 -12.35 -14.25
N ASN A 51 -4.52 -11.12 -14.16
CA ASN A 51 -4.61 -10.22 -15.31
C ASN A 51 -3.39 -9.30 -15.34
N LYS A 52 -2.68 -9.28 -16.47
CA LYS A 52 -1.58 -8.36 -16.70
C LYS A 52 -2.07 -6.90 -16.89
N PRO A 53 -1.19 -5.89 -16.71
CA PRO A 53 -1.53 -4.50 -16.95
C PRO A 53 -2.04 -4.27 -18.38
N ALA A 54 -3.06 -3.42 -18.55
CA ALA A 54 -3.51 -2.99 -19.87
C ALA A 54 -2.43 -2.13 -20.55
N ALA A 55 -2.29 -2.27 -21.88
CA ALA A 55 -1.31 -1.52 -22.65
C ALA A 55 -1.60 -0.01 -22.70
N ASP A 56 -2.88 0.37 -22.73
CA ASP A 56 -3.28 1.72 -23.19
C ASP A 56 -3.50 2.76 -22.09
N ASN A 57 -3.15 2.48 -20.82
CA ASN A 57 -3.41 3.40 -19.69
C ASN A 57 -2.40 3.23 -18.56
N GLN A 58 -1.12 3.39 -18.86
CA GLN A 58 -0.08 3.31 -17.85
C GLN A 58 0.37 4.73 -17.49
N GLY A 59 -0.06 5.20 -16.32
CA GLY A 59 0.67 6.25 -15.63
C GLY A 59 2.00 5.69 -15.10
N ASP A 60 2.60 6.34 -14.11
CA ASP A 60 3.86 5.86 -13.51
C ASP A 60 3.73 4.52 -12.76
N THR A 61 2.57 3.86 -12.76
CA THR A 61 2.33 2.61 -12.05
C THR A 61 1.58 1.63 -12.94
N VAL A 62 2.09 0.41 -13.01
CA VAL A 62 1.42 -0.73 -13.63
C VAL A 62 0.92 -1.69 -12.57
N SER A 63 -0.17 -2.40 -12.87
CA SER A 63 -0.89 -3.20 -11.89
C SER A 63 -1.25 -4.57 -12.47
N TRP A 64 -0.79 -5.64 -11.82
CA TRP A 64 -1.28 -7.00 -12.03
C TRP A 64 -2.42 -7.26 -11.07
N LYS A 65 -3.55 -7.75 -11.59
CA LYS A 65 -4.75 -8.02 -10.80
C LYS A 65 -4.90 -9.51 -10.57
N ILE A 66 -4.82 -9.93 -9.32
CA ILE A 66 -4.91 -11.32 -8.91
C ILE A 66 -6.28 -11.54 -8.28
N SER A 67 -6.98 -12.59 -8.70
CA SER A 67 -8.25 -13.05 -8.14
C SER A 67 -8.12 -14.50 -7.70
N ILE A 68 -8.44 -14.81 -6.44
CA ILE A 68 -8.27 -16.13 -5.82
C ILE A 68 -9.64 -16.63 -5.33
N VAL A 69 -9.98 -17.88 -5.64
CA VAL A 69 -11.18 -18.52 -5.07
C VAL A 69 -10.99 -18.76 -3.57
N LYS A 70 -11.99 -18.35 -2.78
CA LYS A 70 -11.97 -18.54 -1.31
C LYS A 70 -12.33 -19.97 -0.91
N GLU A 71 -13.28 -20.58 -1.61
CA GLU A 71 -13.80 -21.91 -1.32
C GLU A 71 -14.23 -22.57 -2.63
N ALA A 72 -13.58 -23.67 -3.00
CA ALA A 72 -13.72 -24.30 -4.33
C ALA A 72 -15.17 -24.70 -4.67
N ASN A 73 -15.94 -25.12 -3.66
CA ASN A 73 -17.32 -25.60 -3.83
C ASN A 73 -18.38 -24.50 -3.67
N ARG A 74 -17.97 -23.22 -3.58
CA ARG A 74 -18.85 -22.08 -3.32
C ARG A 74 -18.60 -20.95 -4.33
N PRO A 75 -18.99 -21.15 -5.61
CA PRO A 75 -18.81 -20.13 -6.66
C PRO A 75 -19.66 -18.86 -6.41
N ASP A 76 -20.65 -18.94 -5.52
CA ASP A 76 -21.44 -17.81 -5.05
C ASP A 76 -20.64 -16.84 -4.16
N LEU A 77 -19.54 -17.30 -3.54
CA LEU A 77 -18.71 -16.44 -2.70
C LEU A 77 -17.82 -15.52 -3.54
N PRO A 78 -17.70 -14.23 -3.18
CA PRO A 78 -16.83 -13.32 -3.92
C PRO A 78 -15.37 -13.74 -3.78
N ARG A 79 -14.69 -13.83 -4.91
CA ARG A 79 -13.24 -14.07 -5.01
C ARG A 79 -12.47 -13.03 -4.20
N GLN A 80 -11.38 -13.45 -3.55
CA GLN A 80 -10.43 -12.51 -2.96
C GLN A 80 -9.65 -11.84 -4.08
N LYS A 81 -9.52 -10.52 -4.01
CA LYS A 81 -8.74 -9.74 -4.99
C LYS A 81 -7.54 -9.12 -4.30
N MET A 82 -6.42 -9.05 -5.00
CA MET A 82 -5.24 -8.29 -4.60
C MET A 82 -4.54 -7.74 -5.84
N HIS A 83 -3.77 -6.68 -5.67
CA HIS A 83 -2.95 -6.12 -6.72
C HIS A 83 -1.46 -6.27 -6.41
N ILE A 84 -0.68 -6.45 -7.47
CA ILE A 84 0.76 -6.20 -7.45
C ILE A 84 0.98 -4.95 -8.31
N ASP A 85 1.38 -3.87 -7.66
CA ASP A 85 1.62 -2.57 -8.27
C ASP A 85 3.11 -2.30 -8.34
N VAL A 86 3.61 -1.94 -9.52
CA VAL A 86 5.02 -1.54 -9.72
C VAL A 86 5.05 -0.13 -10.26
N CYS A 87 5.65 0.78 -9.49
CA CYS A 87 5.78 2.18 -9.84
C CYS A 87 7.15 2.47 -10.47
N ALA A 88 7.17 3.12 -11.64
CA ALA A 88 8.34 3.55 -12.40
C ALA A 88 9.10 4.74 -11.77
N ILE A 89 9.21 4.74 -10.45
CA ILE A 89 9.86 5.76 -9.63
C ILE A 89 10.82 5.03 -8.69
N PRO A 90 12.06 5.52 -8.49
CA PRO A 90 12.99 4.89 -7.57
C PRO A 90 12.59 5.08 -6.10
N SER A 91 13.13 4.22 -5.24
CA SER A 91 13.20 4.51 -3.80
C SER A 91 14.51 5.24 -3.50
N PHE A 92 14.47 6.25 -2.65
CA PHE A 92 15.63 7.10 -2.32
C PHE A 92 16.26 6.77 -0.97
N ASP A 93 15.57 6.02 -0.12
CA ASP A 93 16.04 5.62 1.20
C ASP A 93 15.59 4.18 1.49
N ILE A 94 16.48 3.23 1.22
CA ILE A 94 16.22 1.79 1.25
C ILE A 94 16.89 1.17 2.47
N GLU A 95 16.10 0.42 3.22
CA GLU A 95 16.55 -0.43 4.32
C GLU A 95 16.38 -1.90 3.97
N LYS A 96 17.22 -2.77 4.54
CA LYS A 96 17.04 -4.22 4.46
C LYS A 96 16.35 -4.70 5.74
N ARG A 97 15.15 -5.27 5.61
CA ARG A 97 14.34 -5.71 6.75
C ARG A 97 13.92 -7.18 6.59
N PRO A 98 13.87 -7.97 7.67
CA PRO A 98 13.32 -9.31 7.61
C PRO A 98 11.80 -9.26 7.43
N LEU A 99 11.24 -10.29 6.80
CA LEU A 99 9.79 -10.51 6.77
C LEU A 99 9.32 -11.07 8.12
N LEU A 100 8.33 -10.43 8.71
CA LEU A 100 7.69 -10.85 9.95
C LEU A 100 6.61 -11.89 9.67
N ASN A 101 6.69 -13.01 10.37
CA ASN A 101 5.73 -14.11 10.27
C ASN A 101 4.55 -13.89 11.23
N HIS A 102 3.55 -13.13 10.80
CA HIS A 102 2.35 -12.85 11.61
C HIS A 102 1.42 -14.04 11.82
N TYR A 103 1.58 -15.11 11.04
CA TYR A 103 0.69 -16.27 11.05
C TYR A 103 1.33 -17.50 11.70
N ASN A 104 2.60 -17.41 12.13
CA ASN A 104 3.37 -18.53 12.69
C ASN A 104 3.34 -19.80 11.81
N ILE A 105 3.29 -19.62 10.50
CA ILE A 105 3.34 -20.73 9.53
C ILE A 105 4.76 -20.89 9.01
N VAL A 106 5.19 -22.12 8.72
CA VAL A 106 6.51 -22.36 8.13
C VAL A 106 6.54 -21.73 6.74
N VAL A 107 7.33 -20.68 6.56
CA VAL A 107 7.52 -20.02 5.26
C VAL A 107 8.97 -20.17 4.80
N PRO A 108 9.22 -20.54 3.53
CA PRO A 108 10.58 -20.61 2.99
C PRO A 108 11.32 -19.26 3.00
N THR A 109 10.59 -18.16 3.22
CA THR A 109 11.12 -16.79 3.22
C THR A 109 11.56 -16.32 4.60
N GLU A 110 11.52 -17.18 5.62
CA GLU A 110 11.98 -16.84 6.97
C GLU A 110 13.48 -16.47 6.94
N GLY A 111 13.83 -15.36 7.60
CA GLY A 111 15.19 -14.84 7.60
C GLY A 111 15.63 -14.11 6.32
N ILE A 112 14.83 -14.12 5.24
CA ILE A 112 15.14 -13.33 4.04
C ILE A 112 15.01 -11.84 4.37
N LEU A 113 16.09 -11.10 4.12
CA LEU A 113 16.09 -9.64 4.16
C LEU A 113 15.62 -9.11 2.81
N VAL A 114 14.51 -8.37 2.83
CA VAL A 114 13.97 -7.70 1.65
C VAL A 114 14.30 -6.21 1.69
N PRO A 115 14.63 -5.59 0.54
CA PRO A 115 14.75 -4.15 0.44
C PRO A 115 13.37 -3.50 0.59
N VAL A 116 13.25 -2.53 1.49
CA VAL A 116 12.04 -1.75 1.73
C VAL A 116 12.39 -0.28 1.89
N GLN A 117 11.45 0.60 1.56
CA GLN A 117 11.58 2.02 1.89
C GLN A 117 11.66 2.20 3.41
N SER A 118 12.49 3.16 3.84
CA SER A 118 12.52 3.59 5.24
C SER A 118 11.16 4.13 5.69
N LEU A 119 10.96 4.25 7.00
CA LEU A 119 9.75 4.90 7.51
C LEU A 119 9.65 6.38 7.10
N GLN A 120 10.79 7.06 6.92
CA GLN A 120 10.80 8.46 6.48
C GLN A 120 10.37 8.59 5.01
N GLU A 121 10.87 7.72 4.13
CA GLU A 121 10.45 7.71 2.72
C GLU A 121 8.99 7.28 2.59
N THR A 122 8.59 6.24 3.31
CA THR A 122 7.19 5.79 3.36
C THR A 122 6.27 6.93 3.81
N LEU A 123 6.67 7.71 4.82
CA LEU A 123 5.91 8.88 5.27
C LEU A 123 5.77 9.93 4.16
N ALA A 124 6.85 10.24 3.44
CA ALA A 124 6.82 11.17 2.32
C ALA A 124 5.84 10.70 1.22
N ASP A 125 5.88 9.42 0.85
CA ASP A 125 4.94 8.83 -0.12
C ASP A 125 3.49 8.96 0.34
N LYS A 126 3.20 8.76 1.63
CA LYS A 126 1.85 8.92 2.17
C LYS A 126 1.35 10.36 2.08
N PHE A 127 2.17 11.35 2.41
CA PHE A 127 1.78 12.75 2.27
C PHE A 127 1.54 13.13 0.80
N ILE A 128 2.39 12.68 -0.11
CA ILE A 128 2.21 12.87 -1.57
C ILE A 128 0.91 12.22 -2.04
N ALA A 129 0.62 11.00 -1.61
CA ALA A 129 -0.61 10.30 -1.95
C ALA A 129 -1.86 11.01 -1.43
N VAL A 130 -1.82 11.51 -0.18
CA VAL A 130 -2.92 12.30 0.39
C VAL A 130 -3.16 13.56 -0.44
N ALA A 131 -2.11 14.33 -0.74
CA ALA A 131 -2.23 15.58 -1.49
C ALA A 131 -2.86 15.38 -2.88
N TYR A 132 -2.38 14.39 -3.64
CA TYR A 132 -2.70 14.26 -5.06
C TYR A 132 -3.85 13.32 -5.40
N ARG A 133 -4.43 12.58 -4.45
CA ARG A 133 -5.64 11.80 -4.76
C ARG A 133 -6.86 12.70 -4.86
N ALA A 134 -7.26 12.94 -6.11
CA ALA A 134 -8.34 13.85 -6.45
C ALA A 134 -9.74 13.43 -5.93
N ARG A 135 -10.04 12.12 -5.91
CA ARG A 135 -11.41 11.63 -5.67
C ARG A 135 -11.81 11.55 -4.20
N ARG A 136 -10.91 11.03 -3.35
CA ARG A 136 -11.17 10.84 -1.92
C ARG A 136 -9.87 10.74 -1.14
N ILE A 137 -9.93 11.10 0.13
CA ILE A 137 -8.88 10.78 1.09
C ILE A 137 -8.99 9.29 1.41
N LYS A 138 -7.87 8.57 1.38
CA LYS A 138 -7.85 7.13 1.70
C LYS A 138 -7.57 6.96 3.19
N PRO A 139 -8.51 6.42 3.99
CA PRO A 139 -8.33 6.21 5.42
C PRO A 139 -7.04 5.48 5.80
N ARG A 140 -6.65 4.46 5.01
CA ARG A 140 -5.41 3.71 5.24
C ARG A 140 -4.15 4.58 5.20
N ASP A 141 -4.13 5.63 4.39
CA ASP A 141 -2.97 6.53 4.36
C ASP A 141 -2.91 7.43 5.58
N ILE A 142 -4.06 7.92 6.06
CA ILE A 142 -4.14 8.69 7.30
C ILE A 142 -3.73 7.84 8.50
N TRP A 143 -4.23 6.60 8.57
CA TRP A 143 -3.82 5.64 9.60
C TRP A 143 -2.31 5.40 9.59
N ASP A 144 -1.73 5.16 8.40
CA ASP A 144 -0.30 4.93 8.26
C ASP A 144 0.53 6.17 8.66
N ILE A 145 0.10 7.37 8.28
CA ILE A 145 0.75 8.63 8.68
C ILE A 145 0.79 8.74 10.21
N VAL A 146 -0.36 8.59 10.88
CA VAL A 146 -0.44 8.67 12.34
C VAL A 146 0.44 7.60 12.99
N TRP A 147 0.37 6.35 12.50
CA TRP A 147 1.16 5.24 13.01
C TRP A 147 2.67 5.47 12.89
N ILE A 148 3.13 6.04 11.78
CA ILE A 148 4.54 6.41 11.58
C ILE A 148 4.93 7.58 12.50
N LYS A 149 4.08 8.61 12.60
CA LYS A 149 4.31 9.79 13.45
C LYS A 149 4.39 9.44 14.94
N GLN A 150 3.55 8.54 15.43
CA GLN A 150 3.58 8.05 16.82
C GLN A 150 4.90 7.36 17.20
N ARG A 151 5.71 6.95 16.22
CA ARG A 151 7.06 6.37 16.42
C ARG A 151 8.17 7.42 16.40
N GLY A 152 7.82 8.71 16.45
CA GLY A 152 8.79 9.81 16.45
C GLY A 152 9.43 10.10 15.10
N ILE A 153 8.94 9.49 14.00
CA ILE A 153 9.48 9.73 12.67
C ILE A 153 9.07 11.12 12.17
N ALA A 154 10.06 11.91 11.75
CA ALA A 154 9.84 13.22 11.14
C ALA A 154 9.67 13.10 9.62
N LEU A 155 8.90 14.02 9.03
CA LEU A 155 8.80 14.13 7.58
C LEU A 155 10.10 14.72 7.04
N SER A 156 10.79 13.99 6.17
CA SER A 156 12.01 14.47 5.52
C SER A 156 11.66 15.37 4.34
N LYS A 157 12.05 16.65 4.40
CA LYS A 157 11.85 17.62 3.31
C LYS A 157 12.60 17.19 2.04
N GLU A 158 13.82 16.68 2.21
CA GLU A 158 14.65 16.21 1.10
C GLU A 158 14.00 15.04 0.36
N LEU A 159 13.45 14.06 1.10
CA LEU A 159 12.76 12.92 0.48
C LEU A 159 11.49 13.36 -0.24
N VAL A 160 10.72 14.27 0.35
CA VAL A 160 9.54 14.85 -0.33
C VAL A 160 9.96 15.53 -1.63
N GLU A 161 11.02 16.35 -1.61
CA GLU A 161 11.51 17.06 -2.81
C GLU A 161 11.99 16.09 -3.90
N LYS A 162 12.79 15.08 -3.54
CA LYS A 162 13.22 14.01 -4.48
C LYS A 162 12.03 13.28 -5.10
N LYS A 163 11.03 12.95 -4.27
CA LYS A 163 9.83 12.19 -4.69
C LYS A 163 8.86 13.01 -5.52
N LEU A 164 8.78 14.32 -5.29
CA LEU A 164 8.03 15.26 -6.14
C LEU A 164 8.73 15.45 -7.48
N ALA A 165 10.05 15.67 -7.47
CA ALA A 165 10.85 15.81 -8.68
C ALA A 165 10.74 14.56 -9.57
N ALA A 166 10.81 13.36 -8.98
CA ALA A 166 10.65 12.09 -9.70
C ALA A 166 9.26 11.91 -10.33
N ARG A 167 8.25 12.68 -9.90
CA ARG A 167 6.87 12.71 -10.42
C ARG A 167 6.60 13.92 -11.30
N ASN A 168 7.63 14.72 -11.60
CA ASN A 168 7.50 16.01 -12.28
C ASN A 168 6.46 16.94 -11.61
N LYS A 169 6.48 17.01 -10.28
CA LYS A 169 5.59 17.85 -9.46
C LYS A 169 6.35 18.98 -8.79
N HIS A 170 5.71 20.15 -8.73
CA HIS A 170 6.27 21.32 -8.06
C HIS A 170 5.85 21.37 -6.58
N LYS A 171 6.73 21.93 -5.76
CA LYS A 171 6.53 22.05 -4.30
C LYS A 171 5.33 22.93 -3.94
N ASP A 172 5.10 24.01 -4.67
CA ASP A 172 4.00 24.95 -4.39
C ASP A 172 2.64 24.34 -4.74
N ASP A 173 2.58 23.56 -5.83
CA ASP A 173 1.41 22.76 -6.19
C ASP A 173 1.14 21.69 -5.13
N PHE A 174 2.16 20.95 -4.70
CA PHE A 174 2.03 19.96 -3.62
C PHE A 174 1.49 20.58 -2.33
N ARG A 175 2.02 21.74 -1.94
CA ARG A 175 1.56 22.45 -0.75
C ARG A 175 0.09 22.86 -0.87
N THR A 176 -0.29 23.45 -1.99
CA THR A 176 -1.67 23.87 -2.26
C THR A 176 -2.63 22.68 -2.23
N ALA A 177 -2.25 21.58 -2.88
CA ALA A 177 -3.02 20.34 -2.90
C ALA A 177 -3.16 19.75 -1.49
N LEU A 178 -2.08 19.70 -0.71
CA LEU A 178 -2.11 19.18 0.66
C LEU A 178 -2.97 20.05 1.59
N GLU A 179 -2.88 21.38 1.49
CA GLU A 179 -3.70 22.31 2.27
C GLU A 179 -5.19 22.12 2.00
N LEU A 180 -5.58 21.81 0.75
CA LEU A 180 -6.95 21.47 0.42
C LEU A 180 -7.42 20.19 1.12
N GLN A 181 -6.58 19.15 1.16
CA GLN A 181 -6.93 17.88 1.81
C GLN A 181 -6.99 18.02 3.34
N ILE A 182 -6.13 18.86 3.93
CA ILE A 182 -6.19 19.17 5.37
C ILE A 182 -7.52 19.85 5.72
N LYS A 183 -7.98 20.81 4.90
CA LYS A 183 -9.30 21.43 5.12
C LYS A 183 -10.43 20.40 5.09
N LYS A 184 -10.42 19.48 4.12
CA LYS A 184 -11.38 18.38 4.06
C LYS A 184 -11.34 17.49 5.30
N LEU A 185 -10.15 17.09 5.75
CA LEU A 185 -9.99 16.29 6.98
C LEU A 185 -10.58 16.96 8.22
N GLN A 186 -10.57 18.29 8.28
CA GLN A 186 -11.07 19.05 9.42
C GLN A 186 -12.57 19.38 9.36
N GLN A 187 -13.14 19.44 8.16
CA GLN A 187 -14.47 20.03 7.93
C GLN A 187 -15.50 19.03 7.42
N ASP A 188 -15.06 17.88 6.90
CA ASP A 188 -15.92 16.94 6.19
C ASP A 188 -16.26 15.72 7.06
N ASP A 189 -17.50 15.65 7.52
CA ASP A 189 -18.00 14.53 8.30
C ASP A 189 -18.03 13.21 7.51
N GLU A 190 -18.14 13.26 6.17
CA GLU A 190 -18.08 12.06 5.33
C GLU A 190 -16.69 11.44 5.39
N VAL A 191 -15.63 12.25 5.42
CA VAL A 191 -14.25 11.77 5.56
C VAL A 191 -14.06 11.00 6.87
N ARG A 192 -14.68 11.46 7.96
CA ARG A 192 -14.67 10.77 9.25
C ARG A 192 -15.46 9.45 9.20
N ALA A 193 -16.65 9.46 8.61
CA ALA A 193 -17.46 8.26 8.45
C ALA A 193 -16.74 7.19 7.61
N ASP A 194 -16.17 7.60 6.48
CA ASP A 194 -15.35 6.75 5.61
C ASP A 194 -14.14 6.18 6.35
N PHE A 195 -13.48 7.00 7.18
CA PHE A 195 -12.37 6.55 7.99
C PHE A 195 -12.77 5.42 8.94
N ASN A 196 -13.82 5.64 9.72
CA ASN A 196 -14.30 4.65 10.69
C ASN A 196 -14.76 3.37 10.00
N MET A 197 -15.47 3.48 8.89
CA MET A 197 -15.96 2.35 8.10
C MET A 197 -14.80 1.53 7.49
N GLU A 198 -13.86 2.17 6.80
CA GLU A 198 -12.73 1.47 6.16
C GLU A 198 -11.81 0.86 7.23
N MET A 199 -11.38 1.66 8.22
CA MET A 199 -10.40 1.20 9.20
C MET A 199 -10.92 0.08 10.11
N SER A 200 -12.22 0.08 10.44
CA SER A 200 -12.86 -1.00 11.21
C SER A 200 -12.70 -2.38 10.60
N ARG A 201 -12.50 -2.47 9.28
CA ARG A 201 -12.31 -3.74 8.55
C ARG A 201 -10.85 -4.19 8.51
N PHE A 202 -9.92 -3.25 8.62
CA PHE A 202 -8.50 -3.51 8.42
C PHE A 202 -7.71 -3.62 9.71
N ILE A 203 -8.22 -3.13 10.85
CA ILE A 203 -7.50 -3.22 12.13
C ILE A 203 -8.04 -4.38 12.98
N PRO A 204 -7.17 -5.05 13.76
CA PRO A 204 -7.60 -6.05 14.73
C PRO A 204 -8.61 -5.48 15.73
N ARG A 205 -9.54 -6.33 16.19
CA ARG A 205 -10.60 -5.95 17.14
C ARG A 205 -10.07 -5.18 18.36
N GLN A 206 -9.02 -5.67 19.00
CA GLN A 206 -8.43 -5.03 20.19
C GLN A 206 -7.89 -3.62 19.91
N ILE A 207 -7.43 -3.36 18.68
CA ILE A 207 -6.97 -2.03 18.28
C ILE A 207 -8.16 -1.14 17.97
N LYS A 208 -9.16 -1.68 17.27
CA LYS A 208 -10.42 -0.99 16.99
C LYS A 208 -11.07 -0.46 18.27
N GLU A 209 -11.20 -1.31 19.28
CA GLU A 209 -11.79 -0.99 20.59
C GLU A 209 -11.03 0.13 21.33
N ARG A 210 -9.72 0.26 21.10
CA ARG A 210 -8.87 1.26 21.76
C ARG A 210 -8.69 2.55 20.94
N THR A 211 -9.09 2.54 19.67
CA THR A 211 -8.93 3.69 18.76
C THR A 211 -10.26 4.09 18.14
N VAL A 212 -10.67 3.46 17.04
CA VAL A 212 -11.83 3.84 16.21
C VAL A 212 -13.15 3.82 16.99
N ASP A 213 -13.29 2.90 17.95
CA ASP A 213 -14.51 2.79 18.78
C ASP A 213 -14.45 3.67 20.03
N ASN A 214 -13.33 4.34 20.30
CA ASN A 214 -13.15 5.21 21.45
C ASN A 214 -13.26 6.69 21.03
N PRO A 215 -14.35 7.40 21.39
CA PRO A 215 -14.51 8.82 21.04
C PRO A 215 -13.46 9.77 21.63
N GLU A 216 -12.72 9.32 22.66
CA GLU A 216 -11.70 10.13 23.34
C GLU A 216 -10.27 9.94 22.78
N TYR A 217 -10.09 9.04 21.80
CA TYR A 217 -8.79 8.75 21.18
C TYR A 217 -8.50 9.65 19.96
#